data_AF-F3KHB1-F1
#
_entry.id   AF-F3KHB1-F1
#
_cell.length_a   1.000
_cell.length_b   1.000
_cell.length_c   1.000
_cell.angle_alpha   90.00
_cell.angle_beta   90.00
_cell.angle_gamma   90.00
#
_symmetry.space_group_name_H-M   'P 1'
#
loop_
_entity.id
_entity.type
_entity.pdbx_description
1 polymer ?
#
loop_
_entity_poly.entity_id
_entity_poly.type
_entity_poly.pdbx_seq_one_letter_code
_entity_poly.pdbx_strand_id
1 'polypeptide(L)'
;MVLAAKQGFDHQHAAQDYPELSRIPYESENSFSACVNRVDAEQYVHVKGSAERVLSMCDSTVTGNPLIIEDIYRQVDELAGQGYRVLALASGQLTADLVALDQPPEKLTFLGLVGMIDPLRPEAHAAVKQCRAAHIDVAMITGDHPKTALALARELEIADQHSTVVTGREITEAAQQGEQALSALITSSKVFARVEPAQKLQIVEQLIKDGHFVAVTGDGVNDAPALRHAHVGIALGKRGTDVARESSDLVITDEILPLLCRVFCRAGLFTIIFARWCFC
;
A
#
# COMPACT_ATOMS: atom_id res chain seq x y z
N MET A 1 -8.16 -12.07 -7.62
CA MET A 1 -8.51 -13.09 -8.65
C MET A 1 -7.30 -13.75 -9.31
N VAL A 2 -6.15 -13.07 -9.52
CA VAL A 2 -4.99 -13.66 -10.21
C VAL A 2 -4.41 -14.91 -9.52
N LEU A 3 -4.32 -14.93 -8.18
CA LEU A 3 -3.79 -16.09 -7.43
C LEU A 3 -4.64 -17.36 -7.64
N ALA A 4 -5.96 -17.24 -7.48
CA ALA A 4 -6.90 -18.35 -7.65
C ALA A 4 -6.88 -18.89 -9.09
N ALA A 5 -6.88 -18.00 -10.09
CA ALA A 5 -6.80 -18.38 -11.49
C ALA A 5 -5.49 -19.14 -11.84
N LYS A 6 -4.34 -18.73 -11.27
CA LYS A 6 -3.06 -19.45 -11.42
C LYS A 6 -3.10 -20.87 -10.84
N GLN A 7 -3.97 -21.12 -9.87
CA GLN A 7 -4.19 -22.43 -9.27
C GLN A 7 -5.34 -23.21 -9.95
N GLY A 8 -5.86 -22.70 -11.08
CA GLY A 8 -6.91 -23.36 -11.85
C GLY A 8 -8.34 -23.11 -11.34
N PHE A 9 -8.52 -22.24 -10.34
CA PHE A 9 -9.86 -21.86 -9.87
C PHE A 9 -10.43 -20.74 -10.75
N ASP A 10 -11.58 -21.00 -11.33
CA ASP A 10 -12.38 -19.98 -12.00
C ASP A 10 -13.34 -19.31 -11.01
N HIS A 11 -13.31 -17.98 -10.98
CA HIS A 11 -14.14 -17.20 -10.07
C HIS A 11 -15.62 -17.30 -10.41
N GLN A 12 -15.99 -17.40 -11.69
CA GLN A 12 -17.40 -17.49 -12.06
C GLN A 12 -18.01 -18.82 -11.62
N HIS A 13 -17.32 -19.93 -11.87
CA HIS A 13 -17.75 -21.23 -11.35
C HIS A 13 -17.77 -21.25 -9.81
N ALA A 14 -16.71 -20.76 -9.14
CA ALA A 14 -16.69 -20.72 -7.68
C ALA A 14 -17.83 -19.88 -7.07
N ALA A 15 -18.21 -18.77 -7.72
CA ALA A 15 -19.34 -17.95 -7.28
C ALA A 15 -20.71 -18.61 -7.52
N GLN A 16 -20.80 -19.55 -8.46
CA GLN A 16 -22.00 -20.36 -8.70
C GLN A 16 -22.08 -21.52 -7.69
N ASP A 17 -20.96 -22.20 -7.45
CA ASP A 17 -20.87 -23.33 -6.52
C ASP A 17 -21.01 -22.88 -5.06
N TYR A 18 -20.51 -21.69 -4.73
CA TYR A 18 -20.51 -21.12 -3.39
C TYR A 18 -21.16 -19.72 -3.37
N PRO A 19 -22.48 -19.61 -3.53
CA PRO A 19 -23.15 -18.33 -3.67
C PRO A 19 -22.97 -17.44 -2.44
N GLU A 20 -22.57 -16.18 -2.68
CA GLU A 20 -22.44 -15.15 -1.63
C GLU A 20 -23.84 -14.72 -1.16
N LEU A 21 -24.09 -14.83 0.14
CA LEU A 21 -25.34 -14.47 0.79
C LEU A 21 -25.29 -13.06 1.40
N SER A 22 -24.13 -12.66 1.91
CA SER A 22 -23.91 -11.38 2.58
C SER A 22 -22.44 -10.99 2.55
N ARG A 23 -22.12 -9.71 2.70
CA ARG A 23 -20.74 -9.22 2.75
C ARG A 23 -20.57 -7.99 3.64
N ILE A 24 -19.41 -7.91 4.27
CA ILE A 24 -18.85 -6.67 4.81
C ILE A 24 -17.79 -6.19 3.80
N PRO A 25 -18.03 -5.07 3.09
CA PRO A 25 -17.02 -4.52 2.20
C PRO A 25 -15.78 -4.08 2.96
N TYR A 26 -14.65 -3.97 2.25
CA TYR A 26 -13.45 -3.44 2.87
C TYR A 26 -13.61 -1.94 3.12
N GLU A 27 -13.41 -1.53 4.37
CA GLU A 27 -13.26 -0.14 4.77
C GLU A 27 -11.92 0.02 5.50
N SER A 28 -11.20 1.11 5.23
CA SER A 28 -9.85 1.31 5.77
C SER A 28 -9.81 1.28 7.30
N GLU A 29 -10.84 1.84 7.93
CA GLU A 29 -11.03 1.87 9.40
C GLU A 29 -11.15 0.45 9.97
N ASN A 30 -11.78 -0.44 9.23
CA ASN A 30 -11.99 -1.83 9.62
C ASN A 30 -10.76 -2.69 9.33
N SER A 31 -10.03 -2.43 8.25
CA SER A 31 -8.86 -3.20 7.81
C SER A 31 -9.13 -4.69 7.52
N PHE A 32 -10.39 -5.07 7.28
CA PHE A 32 -10.80 -6.40 6.82
C PHE A 32 -12.00 -6.30 5.87
N SER A 33 -12.31 -7.41 5.20
CA SER A 33 -13.57 -7.67 4.51
C SER A 33 -14.02 -9.09 4.80
N ALA A 34 -15.32 -9.32 4.81
CA ALA A 34 -15.91 -10.62 5.07
C ALA A 34 -17.01 -10.94 4.06
N CYS A 35 -17.20 -12.22 3.74
CA CYS A 35 -18.34 -12.70 2.96
C CYS A 35 -18.92 -13.95 3.63
N VAL A 36 -20.24 -14.09 3.54
CA VAL A 36 -20.94 -15.33 3.89
C VAL A 36 -21.24 -16.06 2.59
N ASN A 37 -20.81 -17.30 2.49
CA ASN A 37 -21.08 -18.16 1.36
C ASN A 37 -21.83 -19.40 1.82
N ARG A 38 -22.75 -19.87 0.97
CA ARG A 38 -23.35 -21.19 1.17
C ARG A 38 -22.41 -22.27 0.65
N VAL A 39 -22.14 -23.27 1.47
CA VAL A 39 -21.38 -24.48 1.12
C VAL A 39 -22.29 -25.65 1.43
N ASP A 40 -22.79 -26.32 0.40
CA ASP A 40 -23.84 -27.34 0.51
C ASP A 40 -25.09 -26.81 1.26
N ALA A 41 -25.43 -27.41 2.41
CA ALA A 41 -26.54 -26.98 3.27
C ALA A 41 -26.13 -26.02 4.38
N GLU A 42 -24.84 -25.71 4.48
CA GLU A 42 -24.25 -24.92 5.58
C GLU A 42 -23.81 -23.54 5.10
N GLN A 43 -23.56 -22.66 6.08
CA GLN A 43 -23.09 -21.30 5.83
C GLN A 43 -21.72 -21.13 6.44
N TYR A 44 -20.81 -20.55 5.67
CA TYR A 44 -19.46 -20.22 6.09
C TYR A 44 -19.22 -18.74 5.95
N VAL A 45 -18.58 -18.15 6.96
CA VAL A 45 -17.98 -16.83 6.85
C VAL A 45 -16.52 -17.00 6.46
N HIS A 46 -16.08 -16.19 5.51
CA HIS A 46 -14.69 -16.08 5.08
C HIS A 46 -14.23 -14.64 5.28
N VAL A 47 -13.07 -14.47 5.91
CA VAL A 47 -12.50 -13.16 6.22
C VAL A 47 -11.12 -13.05 5.59
N LYS A 48 -10.86 -11.88 5.00
CA LYS A 48 -9.51 -11.46 4.59
C LYS A 48 -9.22 -10.05 5.06
N GLY A 49 -8.00 -9.78 5.50
CA GLY A 49 -7.63 -8.47 6.03
C GLY A 49 -6.17 -8.40 6.46
N SER A 50 -5.86 -7.37 7.25
CA SER A 50 -4.57 -7.27 7.92
C SER A 50 -4.39 -8.43 8.91
N ALA A 51 -3.15 -8.84 9.14
CA ALA A 51 -2.87 -9.94 10.07
C ALA A 51 -3.39 -9.63 11.47
N GLU A 52 -3.18 -8.41 11.95
CA GLU A 52 -3.61 -7.95 13.27
C GLU A 52 -5.13 -8.05 13.42
N ARG A 53 -5.86 -7.61 12.40
CA ARG A 53 -7.32 -7.58 12.44
C ARG A 53 -7.95 -8.96 12.32
N VAL A 54 -7.40 -9.82 11.46
CA VAL A 54 -7.93 -11.17 11.25
C VAL A 54 -7.60 -12.06 12.44
N LEU A 55 -6.40 -11.97 13.01
CA LEU A 55 -6.01 -12.76 14.18
C LEU A 55 -6.85 -12.42 15.41
N SER A 56 -7.32 -11.17 15.56
CA SER A 56 -8.24 -10.80 16.65
C SER A 56 -9.59 -11.50 16.57
N MET A 57 -9.95 -12.08 15.40
CA MET A 57 -11.20 -12.80 15.17
C MET A 57 -11.04 -14.32 15.31
N CYS A 58 -9.80 -14.82 15.47
CA CYS A 58 -9.50 -16.24 15.44
C CYS A 58 -9.29 -16.83 16.85
N ASP A 59 -9.75 -18.05 17.07
CA ASP A 59 -9.51 -18.84 18.29
C ASP A 59 -8.78 -20.17 18.02
N SER A 60 -8.66 -20.54 16.75
CA SER A 60 -8.17 -21.84 16.30
C SER A 60 -7.36 -21.72 15.02
N THR A 61 -6.62 -22.78 14.67
CA THR A 61 -5.89 -22.88 13.39
C THR A 61 -6.38 -24.10 12.62
N VAL A 62 -6.27 -24.06 11.29
CA VAL A 62 -6.65 -25.21 10.43
C VAL A 62 -5.89 -26.49 10.78
N THR A 63 -4.71 -26.36 11.38
CA THR A 63 -3.88 -27.51 11.80
C THR A 63 -4.32 -28.12 13.14
N GLY A 64 -5.27 -27.52 13.85
CA GLY A 64 -5.67 -27.92 15.21
C GLY A 64 -4.65 -27.54 16.30
N ASN A 65 -3.52 -26.93 15.94
CA ASN A 65 -2.54 -26.43 16.90
C ASN A 65 -3.03 -25.13 17.55
N PRO A 66 -2.53 -24.80 18.76
CA PRO A 66 -2.78 -23.50 19.40
C PRO A 66 -2.44 -22.35 18.45
N LEU A 67 -3.27 -21.31 18.45
CA LEU A 67 -3.00 -20.08 17.72
C LEU A 67 -1.89 -19.31 18.44
N ILE A 68 -0.64 -19.44 17.95
CA ILE A 68 0.51 -18.69 18.46
C ILE A 68 0.66 -17.41 17.65
N ILE A 69 0.08 -16.32 18.16
CA ILE A 69 0.02 -15.03 17.47
C ILE A 69 1.43 -14.49 17.17
N GLU A 70 2.39 -14.65 18.08
CA GLU A 70 3.76 -14.16 17.88
C GLU A 70 4.48 -14.82 16.71
N ASP A 71 4.25 -16.12 16.48
CA ASP A 71 4.86 -16.85 15.36
C ASP A 71 4.30 -16.39 14.02
N ILE A 72 2.99 -16.10 13.98
CA ILE A 72 2.34 -15.58 12.76
C ILE A 72 2.84 -14.17 12.47
N TYR A 73 2.95 -13.29 13.47
CA TYR A 73 3.54 -11.97 13.26
C TYR A 73 4.99 -12.03 12.79
N ARG A 74 5.78 -13.00 13.27
CA ARG A 74 7.14 -13.23 12.75
C ARG A 74 7.13 -13.57 11.26
N GLN A 75 6.23 -14.45 10.82
CA GLN A 75 6.08 -14.79 9.40
C GLN A 75 5.61 -13.61 8.55
N VAL A 76 4.66 -12.82 9.06
CA VAL A 76 4.21 -11.57 8.41
C VAL A 76 5.39 -10.63 8.23
N ASP A 77 6.22 -10.48 9.27
CA ASP A 77 7.40 -9.63 9.26
C ASP A 77 8.48 -10.10 8.28
N GLU A 78 8.71 -11.41 8.20
CA GLU A 78 9.66 -12.01 7.25
C GLU A 78 9.20 -11.79 5.80
N LEU A 79 7.91 -12.05 5.50
CA LEU A 79 7.33 -11.82 4.18
C LEU A 79 7.33 -10.33 3.82
N ALA A 80 6.96 -9.46 4.76
CA ALA A 80 6.99 -8.01 4.53
C ALA A 80 8.42 -7.51 4.29
N GLY A 81 9.41 -8.06 5.00
CA GLY A 81 10.83 -7.75 4.79
C GLY A 81 11.36 -8.18 3.41
N GLN A 82 10.71 -9.15 2.77
CA GLN A 82 10.98 -9.57 1.40
C GLN A 82 10.16 -8.79 0.36
N GLY A 83 9.42 -7.76 0.77
CA GLY A 83 8.64 -6.92 -0.14
C GLY A 83 7.23 -7.42 -0.43
N TYR A 84 6.76 -8.49 0.22
CA TYR A 84 5.39 -8.98 0.02
C TYR A 84 4.38 -8.14 0.81
N ARG A 85 3.26 -7.79 0.16
CA ARG A 85 2.01 -7.42 0.80
C ARG A 85 1.33 -8.67 1.32
N VAL A 86 1.18 -8.75 2.64
CA VAL A 86 0.62 -9.93 3.32
C VAL A 86 -0.85 -9.70 3.66
N LEU A 87 -1.70 -10.68 3.34
CA LEU A 87 -3.09 -10.78 3.82
C LEU A 87 -3.24 -12.02 4.69
N ALA A 88 -3.96 -11.89 5.79
CA ALA A 88 -4.40 -13.01 6.60
C ALA A 88 -5.78 -13.48 6.14
N LEU A 89 -5.99 -14.80 6.19
CA LEU A 89 -7.25 -15.46 5.84
C LEU A 89 -7.76 -16.27 7.03
N ALA A 90 -9.06 -16.17 7.30
CA ALA A 90 -9.74 -16.96 8.31
C ALA A 90 -11.13 -17.39 7.81
N SER A 91 -11.66 -18.47 8.38
CA SER A 91 -13.02 -18.92 8.09
C SER A 91 -13.65 -19.61 9.29
N GLY A 92 -14.97 -19.60 9.34
CA GLY A 92 -15.73 -20.29 10.38
C GLY A 92 -17.11 -20.66 9.85
N GLN A 93 -17.66 -21.73 10.41
CA GLN A 93 -19.03 -22.15 10.15
C GLN A 93 -19.99 -21.29 10.97
N LEU A 94 -21.06 -20.80 10.35
CA LEU A 94 -22.13 -20.11 11.05
C LEU A 94 -23.20 -21.12 11.48
N THR A 95 -23.49 -21.16 12.78
CA THR A 95 -24.47 -22.09 13.38
C THR A 95 -25.90 -21.52 13.42
N ALA A 96 -26.13 -20.31 12.90
CA ALA A 96 -27.43 -19.64 12.90
C ALA A 96 -27.78 -19.09 11.50
N ASP A 97 -29.08 -18.89 11.24
CA ASP A 97 -29.64 -18.22 10.05
C ASP A 97 -29.29 -16.71 9.99
N LEU A 98 -28.00 -16.36 10.07
CA LEU A 98 -27.54 -14.97 10.00
C LEU A 98 -27.30 -14.58 8.54
N VAL A 99 -28.35 -14.05 7.92
CA VAL A 99 -28.34 -13.53 6.53
C VAL A 99 -27.70 -12.13 6.45
N ALA A 100 -27.39 -11.48 7.58
CA ALA A 100 -26.72 -10.19 7.61
C ALA A 100 -25.45 -10.24 8.47
N LEU A 101 -24.31 -9.93 7.85
CA LEU A 101 -23.09 -9.55 8.56
C LEU A 101 -23.11 -8.04 8.79
N ASP A 102 -23.46 -7.62 9.99
CA ASP A 102 -23.47 -6.23 10.45
C ASP A 102 -22.36 -5.95 11.49
N GLN A 103 -21.69 -7.00 11.98
CA GLN A 103 -20.57 -6.91 12.90
C GLN A 103 -19.40 -7.80 12.47
N PRO A 104 -18.16 -7.49 12.92
CA PRO A 104 -17.02 -8.36 12.69
C PRO A 104 -17.26 -9.77 13.27
N PRO A 105 -17.03 -10.84 12.51
CA PRO A 105 -17.20 -12.20 13.00
C PRO A 105 -16.14 -12.55 14.06
N GLU A 106 -16.47 -13.48 14.94
CA GLU A 106 -15.60 -13.98 16.01
C GLU A 106 -15.47 -15.50 15.95
N LYS A 107 -14.50 -16.07 16.68
CA LYS A 107 -14.27 -17.52 16.82
C LYS A 107 -14.03 -18.23 15.50
N LEU A 108 -13.20 -17.60 14.66
CA LEU A 108 -12.81 -18.14 13.38
C LEU A 108 -11.59 -19.05 13.50
N THR A 109 -11.44 -19.92 12.51
CA THR A 109 -10.24 -20.70 12.28
C THR A 109 -9.31 -19.94 11.34
N PHE A 110 -8.09 -19.66 11.81
CA PHE A 110 -7.03 -19.09 10.99
C PHE A 110 -6.58 -20.12 9.94
N LEU A 111 -6.67 -19.73 8.67
CA LEU A 111 -6.33 -20.60 7.53
C LEU A 111 -4.89 -20.42 7.10
N GLY A 112 -4.38 -19.19 7.13
CA GLY A 112 -3.00 -18.89 6.73
C GLY A 112 -2.79 -17.47 6.23
N LEU A 113 -1.59 -17.24 5.71
CA LEU A 113 -1.15 -15.98 5.12
C LEU A 113 -1.03 -16.13 3.60
N VAL A 114 -1.36 -15.06 2.88
CA VAL A 114 -1.10 -14.93 1.45
C VAL A 114 -0.18 -13.74 1.23
N GLY A 115 1.02 -14.00 0.73
CA GLY A 115 1.95 -12.98 0.24
C GLY A 115 1.68 -12.66 -1.23
N MET A 116 1.47 -11.39 -1.52
CA MET A 116 1.39 -10.87 -2.89
C MET A 116 2.48 -9.83 -3.05
N ILE A 117 3.23 -9.89 -4.15
CA ILE A 117 4.21 -8.86 -4.46
C ILE A 117 3.73 -8.11 -5.68
N ASP A 118 3.70 -6.79 -5.57
CA ASP A 118 3.58 -5.92 -6.73
C ASP A 118 5.03 -5.72 -7.21
N PRO A 119 5.42 -6.34 -8.34
CA PRO A 119 6.80 -6.34 -8.77
C PRO A 119 7.23 -4.93 -9.14
N LEU A 120 8.50 -4.62 -8.89
CA LEU A 120 9.10 -3.38 -9.36
C LEU A 120 9.05 -3.31 -10.88
N ARG A 121 8.73 -2.14 -11.43
CA ARG A 121 8.84 -1.89 -12.86
C ARG A 121 10.30 -2.03 -13.30
N PRO A 122 10.58 -2.72 -14.41
CA PRO A 122 11.95 -2.87 -14.92
C PRO A 122 12.68 -1.53 -15.09
N GLU A 123 11.96 -0.48 -15.48
CA GLU A 123 12.49 0.86 -15.68
C GLU A 123 12.68 1.69 -14.40
N ALA A 124 12.15 1.26 -13.26
CA ALA A 124 12.22 2.01 -12.01
C ALA A 124 13.66 2.21 -11.52
N HIS A 125 14.48 1.15 -11.57
CA HIS A 125 15.90 1.24 -11.21
C HIS A 125 16.64 2.26 -12.10
N ALA A 126 16.39 2.22 -13.41
CA ALA A 126 17.04 3.13 -14.35
C ALA A 126 16.64 4.58 -14.09
N ALA A 127 15.37 4.83 -13.77
CA ALA A 127 14.86 6.16 -13.43
C ALA A 127 15.48 6.69 -12.13
N VAL A 128 15.46 5.92 -11.03
CA VAL A 128 16.05 6.35 -9.75
C VAL A 128 17.55 6.63 -9.93
N LYS A 129 18.27 5.75 -10.64
CA LYS A 129 19.70 5.95 -10.92
C LYS A 129 19.98 7.22 -11.72
N GLN A 130 19.17 7.54 -12.72
CA GLN A 130 19.32 8.76 -13.51
C GLN A 130 19.07 10.02 -12.68
N CYS A 131 18.04 10.00 -11.84
CA CYS A 131 17.71 11.12 -10.98
C CYS A 131 18.80 11.33 -9.91
N ARG A 132 19.35 10.26 -9.32
CA ARG A 132 20.54 10.36 -8.45
C ARG A 132 21.78 10.89 -9.17
N ALA A 133 22.05 10.45 -10.39
CA ALA A 133 23.15 10.98 -11.21
C ALA A 133 22.99 12.49 -11.52
N ALA A 134 21.75 12.97 -11.51
CA ALA A 134 21.39 14.37 -11.66
C ALA A 134 21.34 15.16 -10.35
N HIS A 135 21.72 14.55 -9.21
CA HIS A 135 21.65 15.14 -7.87
C HIS A 135 20.22 15.53 -7.45
N ILE A 136 19.22 14.76 -7.92
CA ILE A 136 17.82 14.86 -7.51
C ILE A 136 17.58 13.82 -6.42
N ASP A 137 17.15 14.24 -5.22
CA ASP A 137 16.72 13.28 -4.21
C ASP A 137 15.38 12.63 -4.61
N VAL A 138 15.21 11.37 -4.24
CA VAL A 138 14.00 10.59 -4.51
C VAL A 138 13.46 10.15 -3.16
N ALA A 139 12.15 10.27 -2.97
CA ALA A 139 11.47 9.78 -1.78
C ALA A 139 10.35 8.82 -2.16
N MET A 140 10.18 7.77 -1.38
CA MET A 140 9.07 6.82 -1.52
C MET A 140 7.97 7.20 -0.53
N ILE A 141 6.75 7.42 -1.03
CA ILE A 141 5.55 7.52 -0.19
C ILE A 141 4.60 6.40 -0.58
N THR A 142 4.26 5.52 0.36
CA THR A 142 3.31 4.42 0.15
C THR A 142 2.37 4.21 1.34
N GLY A 143 1.22 3.60 1.06
CA GLY A 143 0.30 3.08 2.09
C GLY A 143 0.70 1.68 2.60
N ASP A 144 1.75 1.09 2.03
CA ASP A 144 2.22 -0.25 2.38
C ASP A 144 2.87 -0.32 3.76
N HIS A 145 3.18 -1.54 4.18
CA HIS A 145 3.85 -1.81 5.44
C HIS A 145 5.27 -1.20 5.46
N PRO A 146 5.75 -0.66 6.60
CA PRO A 146 7.07 -0.03 6.69
C PRO A 146 8.23 -0.91 6.22
N LYS A 147 8.21 -2.21 6.57
CA LYS A 147 9.26 -3.16 6.14
C LYS A 147 9.28 -3.36 4.63
N THR A 148 8.11 -3.46 4.00
CA THR A 148 7.96 -3.58 2.54
C THR A 148 8.47 -2.34 1.84
N ALA A 149 8.05 -1.15 2.31
CA ALA A 149 8.49 0.12 1.77
C ALA A 149 10.02 0.27 1.86
N LEU A 150 10.62 -0.08 2.99
CA LEU A 150 12.08 -0.01 3.17
C LEU A 150 12.83 -1.01 2.30
N ALA A 151 12.34 -2.25 2.19
CA ALA A 151 12.95 -3.27 1.35
C ALA A 151 12.99 -2.82 -0.11
N LEU A 152 11.87 -2.31 -0.63
CA LEU A 152 11.77 -1.82 -2.00
C LEU A 152 12.57 -0.53 -2.22
N ALA A 153 12.57 0.38 -1.24
CA ALA A 153 13.39 1.58 -1.31
C ALA A 153 14.89 1.25 -1.34
N ARG A 154 15.33 0.20 -0.64
CA ARG A 154 16.70 -0.31 -0.71
C ARG A 154 17.02 -0.97 -2.04
N GLU A 155 16.11 -1.79 -2.55
CA GLU A 155 16.24 -2.42 -3.87
C GLU A 155 16.41 -1.37 -4.98
N LEU A 156 15.64 -0.27 -4.91
CA LEU A 156 15.72 0.86 -5.84
C LEU A 156 16.89 1.81 -5.56
N GLU A 157 17.67 1.59 -4.51
CA GLU A 157 18.72 2.47 -4.02
C GLU A 157 18.24 3.90 -3.69
N ILE A 158 17.00 4.04 -3.24
CA ILE A 158 16.43 5.25 -2.62
C ILE A 158 16.88 5.36 -1.16
N ALA A 159 16.99 4.21 -0.48
CA ALA A 159 17.38 4.07 0.91
C ALA A 159 18.61 3.16 1.04
N ASP A 160 19.39 3.37 2.10
CA ASP A 160 20.51 2.52 2.48
C ASP A 160 20.20 1.69 3.75
N GLN A 161 21.22 1.04 4.29
CA GLN A 161 21.09 0.23 5.50
C GLN A 161 20.80 1.05 6.78
N HIS A 162 21.14 2.34 6.79
CA HIS A 162 20.96 3.24 7.93
C HIS A 162 19.68 4.07 7.84
N SER A 163 19.05 4.07 6.67
CA SER A 163 17.80 4.76 6.40
C SER A 163 16.67 4.22 7.27
N THR A 164 15.92 5.14 7.88
CA THR A 164 14.72 4.86 8.67
C THR A 164 13.47 5.06 7.82
N VAL A 165 12.35 4.48 8.27
CA VAL A 165 11.03 4.72 7.68
C VAL A 165 10.26 5.61 8.62
N VAL A 166 9.57 6.61 8.07
CA VAL A 166 8.59 7.42 8.79
C VAL A 166 7.20 6.89 8.47
N THR A 167 6.39 6.67 9.49
CA THR A 167 5.00 6.22 9.34
C THR A 167 4.03 7.38 9.33
N GLY A 168 2.85 7.17 8.73
CA GLY A 168 1.74 8.15 8.82
C GLY A 168 1.42 8.57 10.26
N ARG A 169 1.50 7.63 11.22
CA ARG A 169 1.28 7.95 12.64
C ARG A 169 2.31 8.96 13.18
N GLU A 170 3.59 8.74 12.90
CA GLU A 170 4.68 9.65 13.32
C GLU A 170 4.53 11.03 12.68
N ILE A 171 4.06 11.12 11.44
CA ILE A 171 3.74 12.40 10.77
C ILE A 171 2.65 13.15 11.53
N THR A 172 1.57 12.47 11.90
CA THR A 172 0.47 13.05 12.67
C THR A 172 0.95 13.54 14.05
N GLU A 173 1.76 12.74 14.75
CA GLU A 173 2.33 13.10 16.05
C GLU A 173 3.27 14.32 15.95
N ALA A 174 4.16 14.36 14.95
CA ALA A 174 5.05 15.50 14.74
C ALA A 174 4.29 16.77 14.35
N ALA A 175 3.22 16.65 13.55
CA ALA A 175 2.36 17.78 13.20
C ALA A 175 1.71 18.43 14.43
N GLN A 176 1.31 17.61 15.42
CA GLN A 176 0.76 18.09 16.68
C GLN A 176 1.80 18.81 17.56
N GLN A 177 3.08 18.44 17.43
CA GLN A 177 4.19 19.09 18.12
C GLN A 177 4.61 20.42 17.48
N GLY A 178 4.18 20.67 16.24
CA GLY A 178 4.38 21.92 15.52
C GLY A 178 5.24 21.77 14.26
N GLU A 179 5.29 22.84 13.47
CA GLU A 179 5.88 22.85 12.13
C GLU A 179 7.37 22.47 12.10
N GLN A 180 8.15 22.89 13.11
CA GLN A 180 9.58 22.55 13.20
C GLN A 180 9.81 21.05 13.43
N ALA A 181 8.98 20.40 14.25
CA ALA A 181 9.07 18.96 14.50
C ALA A 181 8.70 18.18 13.23
N LEU A 182 7.66 18.63 12.52
CA LEU A 182 7.23 18.04 11.26
C LEU A 182 8.31 18.16 10.17
N SER A 183 8.91 19.34 9.99
CA SER A 183 10.01 19.57 9.05
C SER A 183 11.22 18.68 9.36
N ALA A 184 11.64 18.61 10.62
CA ALA A 184 12.75 17.77 11.04
C ALA A 184 12.49 16.28 10.78
N LEU A 185 11.27 15.80 11.06
CA LEU A 185 10.88 14.42 10.80
C LEU A 185 10.88 14.11 9.31
N ILE A 186 10.26 14.96 8.48
CA ILE A 186 10.20 14.75 7.02
C ILE A 186 11.60 14.77 6.40
N THR A 187 12.47 15.68 6.83
CA THR A 187 13.84 15.77 6.33
C THR A 187 14.71 14.57 6.75
N SER A 188 14.36 13.90 7.85
CA SER A 188 15.14 12.78 8.39
C SER A 188 15.02 11.47 7.59
N SER A 189 14.03 11.34 6.70
CA SER A 189 13.77 10.10 5.97
C SER A 189 13.37 10.36 4.52
N LYS A 190 13.69 9.37 3.67
CA LYS A 190 13.25 9.31 2.27
C LYS A 190 12.15 8.27 2.05
N VAL A 191 11.73 7.55 3.09
CA VAL A 191 10.77 6.46 3.00
C VAL A 191 9.63 6.69 3.96
N PHE A 192 8.45 6.91 3.41
CA PHE A 192 7.22 7.13 4.15
C PHE A 192 6.25 5.98 3.88
N ALA A 193 5.79 5.32 4.93
CA ALA A 193 4.92 4.14 4.88
C ALA A 193 3.63 4.34 5.68
N ARG A 194 2.60 3.54 5.40
CA ARG A 194 1.27 3.71 6.01
C ARG A 194 0.74 5.15 5.89
N VAL A 195 1.03 5.82 4.77
CA VAL A 195 0.67 7.23 4.57
C VAL A 195 -0.72 7.35 3.94
N GLU A 196 -1.58 8.11 4.59
CA GLU A 196 -2.92 8.45 4.10
C GLU A 196 -2.90 9.57 3.05
N PRO A 197 -3.92 9.69 2.18
CA PRO A 197 -3.98 10.73 1.14
C PRO A 197 -3.74 12.16 1.66
N ALA A 198 -4.32 12.51 2.82
CA ALA A 198 -4.14 13.83 3.43
C ALA A 198 -2.69 14.06 3.89
N GLN A 199 -2.04 13.02 4.42
CA GLN A 199 -0.65 13.09 4.86
C GLN A 199 0.32 13.23 3.68
N LYS A 200 -0.02 12.72 2.49
CA LYS A 200 0.79 12.94 1.28
C LYS A 200 0.87 14.41 0.93
N LEU A 201 -0.26 15.11 0.94
CA LEU A 201 -0.32 16.55 0.72
C LEU A 201 0.51 17.29 1.78
N GLN A 202 0.37 16.90 3.05
CA GLN A 202 1.12 17.51 4.15
C GLN A 202 2.64 17.36 3.99
N ILE A 203 3.12 16.20 3.52
CA ILE A 203 4.55 15.99 3.22
C ILE A 203 5.00 16.95 2.10
N VAL A 204 4.23 17.04 1.02
CA VAL A 204 4.52 17.94 -0.11
C VAL A 204 4.56 19.40 0.34
N GLU A 205 3.55 19.85 1.08
CA GLU A 205 3.48 21.20 1.63
C GLU A 205 4.69 21.54 2.50
N GLN A 206 5.08 20.63 3.40
CA GLN A 206 6.23 20.88 4.27
C GLN A 206 7.53 20.98 3.48
N LEU A 207 7.75 20.09 2.52
CA LEU A 207 8.96 20.14 1.68
C LEU A 207 9.04 21.44 0.87
N ILE A 208 7.91 21.91 0.33
CA ILE A 208 7.83 23.19 -0.38
C ILE A 208 8.18 24.35 0.57
N LYS A 209 7.64 24.35 1.79
CA LYS A 209 7.94 25.37 2.81
C LYS A 209 9.41 25.34 3.24
N ASP A 210 10.01 24.17 3.28
CA ASP A 210 11.43 23.97 3.60
C ASP A 210 12.35 24.43 2.44
N GLY A 211 11.77 24.91 1.34
CA GLY A 211 12.48 25.49 0.19
C GLY A 211 12.82 24.48 -0.90
N HIS A 212 12.29 23.25 -0.81
CA HIS A 212 12.48 22.24 -1.84
C HIS A 212 11.57 22.50 -3.04
N PHE A 213 12.11 22.27 -4.23
CA PHE A 213 11.30 22.17 -5.44
C PHE A 213 10.84 20.72 -5.60
N VAL A 214 9.52 20.52 -5.60
CA VAL A 214 8.90 19.21 -5.41
C VAL A 214 8.13 18.79 -6.65
N ALA A 215 8.42 17.60 -7.16
CA ALA A 215 7.67 16.96 -8.23
C ALA A 215 6.94 15.72 -7.68
N VAL A 216 5.61 15.70 -7.82
CA VAL A 216 4.79 14.57 -7.36
C VAL A 216 4.37 13.75 -8.54
N THR A 217 4.41 12.44 -8.38
CA THR A 217 3.93 11.53 -9.40
C THR A 217 2.94 10.56 -8.80
N GLY A 218 1.88 10.29 -9.55
CA GLY A 218 0.77 9.49 -9.07
C GLY A 218 -0.11 9.00 -10.20
N ASP A 219 -0.92 8.00 -9.87
CA ASP A 219 -1.84 7.33 -10.78
C ASP A 219 -3.29 7.31 -10.26
N GLY A 220 -3.51 7.68 -8.99
CA GLY A 220 -4.79 7.54 -8.34
C GLY A 220 -5.44 8.84 -7.88
N VAL A 221 -6.73 8.75 -7.58
CA VAL A 221 -7.51 9.81 -6.90
C VAL A 221 -6.87 10.23 -5.58
N ASN A 222 -6.24 9.28 -4.88
CA ASN A 222 -5.55 9.51 -3.62
C ASN A 222 -4.33 10.42 -3.73
N ASP A 223 -3.74 10.54 -4.93
CA ASP A 223 -2.56 11.36 -5.17
C ASP A 223 -2.94 12.74 -5.74
N ALA A 224 -4.20 12.93 -6.14
CA ALA A 224 -4.68 14.15 -6.79
C ALA A 224 -4.46 15.44 -5.99
N PRO A 225 -4.65 15.49 -4.66
CA PRO A 225 -4.34 16.69 -3.87
C PRO A 225 -2.84 17.02 -3.88
N ALA A 226 -2.00 16.01 -3.69
CA ALA A 226 -0.55 16.16 -3.68
C ALA A 226 -0.01 16.56 -5.07
N LEU A 227 -0.57 15.98 -6.15
CA LEU A 227 -0.24 16.33 -7.53
C LEU A 227 -0.50 17.81 -7.82
N ARG A 228 -1.66 18.32 -7.41
CA ARG A 228 -2.06 19.72 -7.65
C ARG A 228 -1.24 20.72 -6.83
N HIS A 229 -0.77 20.32 -5.65
CA HIS A 229 0.01 21.21 -4.77
C HIS A 229 1.52 21.18 -5.06
N ALA A 230 2.00 20.14 -5.74
CA ALA A 230 3.38 20.07 -6.18
C ALA A 230 3.73 21.25 -7.11
N HIS A 231 5.01 21.58 -7.19
CA HIS A 231 5.47 22.51 -8.22
C HIS A 231 5.31 21.92 -9.62
N VAL A 232 5.44 20.59 -9.72
CA VAL A 232 5.14 19.83 -10.94
C VAL A 232 4.42 18.53 -10.54
N GLY A 233 3.13 18.46 -10.85
CA GLY A 233 2.32 17.25 -10.75
C GLY A 233 2.42 16.41 -12.03
N ILE A 234 2.68 15.11 -11.91
CA ILE A 234 2.86 14.19 -13.03
C ILE A 234 1.90 13.01 -12.91
N ALA A 235 0.99 12.88 -13.87
CA ALA A 235 0.12 11.71 -14.00
C ALA A 235 0.70 10.68 -14.98
N LEU A 236 0.59 9.40 -14.61
CA LEU A 236 0.90 8.28 -15.48
C LEU A 236 -0.27 8.03 -16.44
N GLY A 237 -0.06 8.13 -17.75
CA GLY A 237 -1.11 8.22 -18.77
C GLY A 237 -2.12 7.07 -18.75
N LYS A 238 -1.75 5.85 -19.18
CA LYS A 238 -2.73 4.74 -19.34
C LYS A 238 -3.33 4.23 -18.03
N ARG A 239 -2.60 4.32 -16.92
CA ARG A 239 -3.03 3.79 -15.60
C ARG A 239 -3.61 4.86 -14.67
N GLY A 240 -3.35 6.13 -14.96
CA GLY A 240 -3.84 7.27 -14.20
C GLY A 240 -5.35 7.40 -14.30
N THR A 241 -6.01 7.61 -13.17
CA THR A 241 -7.43 7.99 -13.15
C THR A 241 -7.62 9.35 -13.85
N ASP A 242 -8.82 9.59 -14.38
CA ASP A 242 -9.13 10.89 -15.02
C ASP A 242 -8.88 12.05 -14.05
N VAL A 243 -9.19 11.85 -12.77
CA VAL A 243 -8.92 12.80 -11.68
C VAL A 243 -7.42 13.08 -11.52
N ALA A 244 -6.56 12.05 -11.59
CA ALA A 244 -5.10 12.25 -11.49
C ALA A 244 -4.57 13.05 -12.69
N ARG A 245 -5.09 12.82 -13.90
CA ARG A 245 -4.71 13.56 -15.11
C ARG A 245 -5.13 15.03 -15.04
N GLU A 246 -6.35 15.31 -14.58
CA GLU A 246 -6.86 16.68 -14.39
C GLU A 246 -6.13 17.46 -13.30
N SER A 247 -5.57 16.76 -12.30
CA SER A 247 -4.79 17.36 -11.21
C SER A 247 -3.29 17.48 -11.51
N SER A 248 -2.81 17.02 -12.67
CA SER A 248 -1.39 17.03 -13.04
C SER A 248 -1.05 18.11 -14.08
N ASP A 249 0.16 18.66 -14.01
CA ASP A 249 0.70 19.58 -15.01
C ASP A 249 1.23 18.83 -16.25
N LEU A 250 1.70 17.60 -16.04
CA LEU A 250 2.27 16.75 -17.08
C LEU A 250 1.60 15.38 -17.07
N VAL A 251 1.20 14.91 -18.26
CA VAL A 251 0.69 13.55 -18.46
C VAL A 251 1.67 12.77 -19.31
N ILE A 252 2.19 11.67 -18.76
CA ILE A 252 3.11 10.79 -19.47
C ILE A 252 2.32 9.75 -20.26
N THR A 253 2.30 9.85 -21.59
CA THR A 253 1.51 8.95 -22.45
C THR A 253 2.13 7.56 -22.65
N ASP A 254 3.46 7.46 -22.63
CA ASP A 254 4.23 6.21 -22.77
C ASP A 254 4.97 5.88 -21.47
N GLU A 255 5.09 4.61 -21.08
CA GLU A 255 5.72 4.15 -19.81
C GLU A 255 7.25 4.38 -19.75
N ILE A 256 7.74 5.57 -20.13
CA ILE A 256 9.15 5.94 -20.13
C ILE A 256 9.42 6.87 -18.95
N LEU A 257 9.40 6.30 -17.74
CA LEU A 257 9.88 6.94 -16.52
C LEU A 257 11.27 7.59 -16.66
N PRO A 258 12.24 7.03 -17.42
CA PRO A 258 13.53 7.68 -17.67
C PRO A 258 13.44 9.06 -18.37
N LEU A 259 12.35 9.34 -19.08
CA LEU A 259 12.18 10.64 -19.74
C LEU A 259 12.01 11.77 -18.71
N LEU A 260 11.48 11.47 -17.53
CA LEU A 260 11.29 12.44 -16.45
C LEU A 260 12.60 13.01 -15.97
N CYS A 261 13.59 12.15 -15.68
CA CYS A 261 14.89 12.65 -15.24
C CYS A 261 15.50 13.56 -16.33
N ARG A 262 15.28 13.31 -17.63
CA ARG A 262 15.75 14.22 -18.70
C ARG A 262 15.06 15.59 -18.69
N VAL A 263 13.75 15.64 -18.43
CA VAL A 263 13.01 16.91 -18.31
C VAL A 263 13.53 17.71 -17.12
N PHE A 264 13.75 17.04 -15.98
CA PHE A 264 14.13 17.68 -14.73
C PHE A 264 15.63 18.03 -14.62
N CYS A 265 16.52 17.25 -15.24
CA CYS A 265 17.96 17.56 -15.30
C CYS A 265 18.28 18.95 -15.88
N ARG A 266 17.39 19.48 -16.73
CA ARG A 266 17.62 20.76 -17.41
C ARG A 266 17.24 21.99 -16.58
N ALA A 267 16.43 21.84 -15.54
CA ALA A 267 15.89 22.96 -14.76
C ALA A 267 16.56 23.16 -13.38
N GLY A 268 17.57 22.35 -13.04
CA GLY A 268 18.57 22.69 -12.01
C GLY A 268 18.11 22.76 -10.55
N LEU A 269 16.84 22.48 -10.25
CA LEU A 269 16.26 22.59 -8.91
C LEU A 269 15.14 21.55 -8.77
N PHE A 270 15.44 20.28 -8.54
CA PHE A 270 14.41 19.30 -8.17
C PHE A 270 14.94 18.47 -7.04
N THR A 271 14.22 18.44 -5.92
CA THR A 271 14.73 17.75 -4.73
C THR A 271 13.94 16.50 -4.42
N ILE A 272 12.64 16.35 -4.72
CA ILE A 272 11.95 15.10 -4.39
C ILE A 272 10.99 14.67 -5.49
N ILE A 273 11.17 13.43 -5.92
CA ILE A 273 10.27 12.71 -6.82
C ILE A 273 9.61 11.57 -6.04
N PHE A 274 8.27 11.54 -6.03
CA PHE A 274 7.49 10.55 -5.29
C PHE A 274 7.22 9.27 -6.08
N ALA A 275 7.72 8.14 -5.57
CA ALA A 275 7.77 6.87 -6.30
C ALA A 275 6.61 5.90 -5.99
N ARG A 276 5.36 6.28 -6.27
CA ARG A 276 4.28 5.26 -6.34
C ARG A 276 4.32 4.45 -7.66
N TRP A 277 5.04 4.96 -8.66
CA TRP A 277 5.23 4.33 -9.97
C TRP A 277 6.05 3.06 -9.98
N CYS A 278 6.66 2.67 -8.86
CA CYS A 278 7.55 1.54 -8.83
C CYS A 278 6.79 0.24 -9.04
N PHE A 279 5.48 0.23 -8.87
CA PHE A 279 4.65 -0.95 -8.93
C PHE A 279 3.95 -1.11 -10.29
N CYS A 280 3.83 -2.36 -10.73
CA CYS A 280 2.96 -2.76 -11.84
C CYS A 280 1.47 -2.66 -11.44
#